data_AF-A0A9E1JIJ5-F1
#
_entry.id   AF-A0A9E1JIJ5-F1
#
_cell.length_a   1.000
_cell.length_b   1.000
_cell.length_c   1.000
_cell.angle_alpha   90.00
_cell.angle_beta   90.00
_cell.angle_gamma   90.00
#
_symmetry.space_group_name_H-M   'P 1'
#
loop_
_entity.id
_entity.type
_entity.pdbx_description
1 polymer ?
#
loop_
_entity_poly.entity_id
_entity_poly.type
_entity_poly.pdbx_seq_one_letter_code
_entity_poly.pdbx_strand_id
1 'polypeptide(L)'
;MIDLHVHSTASDGSFFPLEIMNLAKKAGVSAISITDHDTIDGVKEILKFPLPLFPEFITGVEISCEPPSEFSEVGSVHLLGYGFSIYDKNLNAILDDAKKARSQRNPKIIEKLNSLGFDITIQQVEDRFGADQTGRPHIAELMMEKGFVKTFSEAFDKYLGKGKPAYVDKYKVTCRQAIQTILQAGGIPILAHPGLLNFNKSHQIENFIDVLMADGLSGIEVYYTDHDKHMTSYYQDLADQKKILMTGGSDFHGTFNKGVNLGSGKNNLNIEYSLFKKLTFELEEIKEKYSDFTILENNMGYSFKNKSLLNDALCHRSFLNENQDSCFSDNERLEFLGDAVLGLCIGHLLMEKSPSKNEGELSKLRANLVSETALADMARFIDLGRFIRLGKGEAFSRGFDKNSILSDAYEAVIATIYLDAGFDTTYMLINDLFKETLEKNLFNENIIDYKSMLQEFVQEQGEATPQYEVINEIGPDHDKTFEISLNILNIHSKGFGKTKKAAEQACAKQALKMLKKIDS
;
A
#
# COMPACT_ATOMS: atom_id res chain seq x y z
N MET A 1 -20.90 10.84 -13.34
CA MET A 1 -21.34 9.90 -12.28
C MET A 1 -20.11 9.40 -11.55
N ILE A 2 -20.23 8.91 -10.31
CA ILE A 2 -19.10 8.38 -9.51
C ILE A 2 -19.34 6.93 -9.11
N ASP A 3 -18.30 6.24 -8.69
CA ASP A 3 -18.39 4.90 -8.08
C ASP A 3 -17.32 4.71 -7.00
N LEU A 4 -17.69 4.74 -5.73
CA LEU A 4 -16.72 4.72 -4.63
C LEU A 4 -16.60 3.35 -3.94
N HIS A 5 -17.30 2.32 -4.41
CA HIS A 5 -17.27 0.99 -3.79
C HIS A 5 -17.01 -0.06 -4.88
N VAL A 6 -15.74 -0.46 -5.01
CA VAL A 6 -15.28 -1.32 -6.11
C VAL A 6 -14.17 -2.25 -5.62
N HIS A 7 -14.28 -3.53 -5.99
CA HIS A 7 -13.35 -4.59 -5.59
C HIS A 7 -12.51 -5.07 -6.77
N SER A 8 -11.23 -5.34 -6.48
CA SER A 8 -10.21 -5.80 -7.42
C SER A 8 -9.71 -7.19 -7.05
N THR A 9 -8.78 -7.72 -7.85
CA THR A 9 -8.06 -8.96 -7.56
C THR A 9 -7.21 -8.92 -6.30
N ALA A 10 -7.00 -7.75 -5.69
CA ALA A 10 -6.34 -7.64 -4.40
C ALA A 10 -7.22 -8.17 -3.24
N SER A 11 -8.55 -8.22 -3.40
CA SER A 11 -9.44 -9.02 -2.55
C SER A 11 -10.19 -10.07 -3.37
N ASP A 12 -11.45 -9.82 -3.67
CA ASP A 12 -12.43 -10.75 -4.23
C ASP A 12 -13.17 -10.18 -5.44
N GLY A 13 -12.58 -9.17 -6.09
CA GLY A 13 -12.94 -8.76 -7.44
C GLY A 13 -12.24 -9.63 -8.49
N SER A 14 -12.80 -9.64 -9.71
CA SER A 14 -12.26 -10.44 -10.83
C SER A 14 -11.37 -9.68 -11.81
N PHE A 15 -11.12 -8.39 -11.58
CA PHE A 15 -10.34 -7.52 -12.48
C PHE A 15 -9.17 -6.91 -11.73
N PHE A 16 -8.03 -6.76 -12.41
CA PHE A 16 -6.87 -6.09 -11.83
C PHE A 16 -7.16 -4.60 -11.56
N PRO A 17 -6.53 -3.98 -10.56
CA PRO A 17 -6.78 -2.57 -10.21
C PRO A 17 -6.67 -1.61 -11.41
N LEU A 18 -5.67 -1.79 -12.26
CA LEU A 18 -5.49 -0.97 -13.48
C LEU A 18 -6.54 -1.25 -14.57
N GLU A 19 -7.06 -2.47 -14.65
CA GLU A 19 -8.16 -2.79 -15.56
C GLU A 19 -9.44 -2.10 -15.13
N ILE A 20 -9.71 -2.06 -13.82
CA ILE A 20 -10.84 -1.34 -13.25
C ILE A 20 -10.78 0.15 -13.59
N MET A 21 -9.61 0.79 -13.46
CA MET A 21 -9.43 2.19 -13.86
C MET A 21 -9.77 2.43 -15.35
N ASN A 22 -9.40 1.49 -16.22
CA ASN A 22 -9.73 1.56 -17.64
C ASN A 22 -11.23 1.32 -17.90
N LEU A 23 -11.86 0.39 -17.19
CA LEU A 23 -13.31 0.15 -17.25
C LEU A 23 -14.10 1.37 -16.79
N ALA A 24 -13.67 2.01 -15.70
CA ALA A 24 -14.26 3.23 -15.16
C ALA A 24 -14.26 4.37 -16.17
N LYS A 25 -13.11 4.57 -16.82
CA LYS A 25 -12.98 5.55 -17.91
C LYS A 25 -13.94 5.25 -19.06
N LYS A 26 -14.07 3.98 -19.50
CA LYS A 26 -15.00 3.57 -20.57
C LYS A 26 -16.47 3.75 -20.17
N ALA A 27 -16.80 3.53 -18.90
CA ALA A 27 -18.13 3.70 -18.35
C ALA A 27 -18.52 5.17 -18.09
N GLY A 28 -17.60 6.12 -18.29
CA GLY A 28 -17.87 7.55 -18.03
C GLY A 28 -17.92 7.89 -16.54
N VAL A 29 -17.30 7.07 -15.70
CA VAL A 29 -17.11 7.37 -14.27
C VAL A 29 -16.15 8.56 -14.15
N SER A 30 -16.55 9.56 -13.38
CA SER A 30 -15.82 10.82 -13.19
C SER A 30 -14.90 10.75 -11.97
N ALA A 31 -15.27 9.98 -10.95
CA ALA A 31 -14.44 9.70 -9.77
C ALA A 31 -14.65 8.26 -9.28
N ILE A 32 -13.57 7.62 -8.82
CA ILE A 32 -13.55 6.23 -8.41
C ILE A 32 -12.69 6.00 -7.15
N SER A 33 -13.05 4.98 -6.38
CA SER A 33 -12.24 4.42 -5.30
C SER A 33 -12.15 2.91 -5.47
N ILE A 34 -11.00 2.31 -5.14
CA ILE A 34 -10.87 0.87 -4.95
C ILE A 34 -10.95 0.60 -3.44
N THR A 35 -11.86 -0.27 -3.03
CA THR A 35 -12.23 -0.52 -1.63
C THR A 35 -12.13 -2.00 -1.31
N ASP A 36 -11.02 -2.62 -1.68
CA ASP A 36 -10.79 -4.05 -1.45
C ASP A 36 -11.00 -4.44 0.02
N HIS A 37 -11.51 -5.66 0.23
CA HIS A 37 -11.79 -6.19 1.55
C HIS A 37 -10.54 -6.44 2.40
N ASP A 38 -10.39 -5.65 3.47
CA ASP A 38 -9.33 -5.71 4.48
C ASP A 38 -7.90 -5.57 3.90
N THR A 39 -7.75 -4.92 2.75
CA THR A 39 -6.44 -4.63 2.16
C THR A 39 -6.47 -3.35 1.34
N ILE A 40 -5.29 -2.75 1.17
CA ILE A 40 -5.06 -1.59 0.31
C ILE A 40 -4.05 -1.90 -0.80
N ASP A 41 -3.78 -3.18 -1.06
CA ASP A 41 -2.76 -3.59 -2.03
C ASP A 41 -3.16 -3.18 -3.45
N GLY A 42 -4.46 -3.21 -3.80
CA GLY A 42 -4.96 -2.70 -5.08
C GLY A 42 -4.80 -1.18 -5.22
N VAL A 43 -5.02 -0.43 -4.13
CA VAL A 43 -4.74 1.02 -4.08
C VAL A 43 -3.24 1.28 -4.27
N LYS A 44 -2.38 0.56 -3.54
CA LYS A 44 -0.92 0.68 -3.67
C LYS A 44 -0.45 0.37 -5.10
N GLU A 45 -1.05 -0.60 -5.78
CA GLU A 45 -0.76 -0.90 -7.17
C GLU A 45 -1.09 0.28 -8.10
N ILE A 46 -2.29 0.85 -7.98
CA ILE A 46 -2.71 2.01 -8.79
C ILE A 46 -1.75 3.18 -8.60
N LEU A 47 -1.36 3.45 -7.35
CA LEU A 47 -0.54 4.62 -7.01
C LEU A 47 0.92 4.50 -7.45
N LYS A 48 1.40 3.31 -7.86
CA LYS A 48 2.71 3.14 -8.52
C LYS A 48 2.77 3.80 -9.91
N PHE A 49 1.61 4.10 -10.51
CA PHE A 49 1.50 4.69 -11.82
C PHE A 49 1.00 6.13 -11.75
N PRO A 50 1.38 6.99 -12.71
CA PRO A 50 0.78 8.31 -12.83
C PRO A 50 -0.74 8.19 -13.00
N LEU A 51 -1.49 8.88 -12.13
CA LEU A 51 -2.94 8.86 -12.19
C LEU A 51 -3.44 9.68 -13.39
N PRO A 52 -4.47 9.21 -14.12
CA PRO A 52 -5.11 10.03 -15.13
C PRO A 52 -5.87 11.18 -14.47
N LEU A 53 -6.18 12.24 -15.24
CA LEU A 53 -7.13 13.27 -14.79
C LEU A 53 -8.54 12.69 -14.56
N PHE A 54 -8.93 11.67 -15.34
CA PHE A 54 -10.25 11.03 -15.25
C PHE A 54 -10.18 9.50 -15.44
N PRO A 55 -10.90 8.71 -14.62
CA PRO A 55 -11.61 9.15 -13.41
C PRO A 55 -10.64 9.70 -12.35
N GLU A 56 -11.09 10.70 -11.58
CA GLU A 56 -10.39 11.11 -10.37
C GLU A 56 -10.34 9.94 -9.39
N PHE A 57 -9.21 9.77 -8.71
CA PHE A 57 -8.98 8.63 -7.83
C PHE A 57 -8.85 9.07 -6.39
N ILE A 58 -9.53 8.36 -5.48
CA ILE A 58 -9.35 8.48 -4.04
C ILE A 58 -8.97 7.12 -3.45
N THR A 59 -8.10 7.13 -2.43
CA THR A 59 -7.74 5.90 -1.71
C THR A 59 -8.96 5.34 -0.99
N GLY A 60 -9.10 4.02 -1.00
CA GLY A 60 -10.25 3.31 -0.44
C GLY A 60 -9.85 2.01 0.25
N VAL A 61 -10.70 1.56 1.18
CA VAL A 61 -10.63 0.23 1.80
C VAL A 61 -12.01 -0.15 2.32
N GLU A 62 -12.38 -1.42 2.27
CA GLU A 62 -13.54 -1.93 3.01
C GLU A 62 -13.08 -2.83 4.16
N ILE A 63 -13.20 -2.34 5.39
CA ILE A 63 -12.80 -3.07 6.60
C ILE A 63 -13.99 -3.85 7.15
N SER A 64 -13.79 -5.15 7.36
CA SER A 64 -14.76 -6.00 8.04
C SER A 64 -14.72 -5.81 9.54
N CYS A 65 -15.85 -5.42 10.11
CA CYS A 65 -15.94 -5.03 11.50
C CYS A 65 -16.80 -5.97 12.35
N GLU A 66 -16.42 -6.06 13.62
CA GLU A 66 -17.30 -6.55 14.69
C GLU A 66 -18.19 -5.40 15.16
N PRO A 67 -19.53 -5.58 15.15
CA PRO A 67 -20.46 -4.56 15.63
C PRO A 67 -20.25 -4.28 17.14
N PRO A 68 -20.68 -3.11 17.64
CA PRO A 68 -20.79 -2.88 19.08
C PRO A 68 -21.62 -3.98 19.75
N SER A 69 -21.29 -4.29 21.01
CA SER A 69 -21.82 -5.46 21.73
C SER A 69 -23.35 -5.51 21.79
N GLU A 70 -24.01 -4.36 21.95
CA GLU A 70 -25.46 -4.18 21.95
C GLU A 70 -26.13 -4.49 20.59
N PHE A 71 -25.34 -4.64 19.52
CA PHE A 71 -25.76 -4.92 18.15
C PHE A 71 -25.12 -6.20 17.57
N SER A 72 -24.71 -7.15 18.42
CA SER A 72 -24.05 -8.40 17.97
C SER A 72 -24.83 -9.25 16.96
N GLU A 73 -26.14 -9.03 16.82
CA GLU A 73 -27.03 -9.76 15.92
C GLU A 73 -27.21 -9.10 14.53
N VAL A 74 -26.63 -7.93 14.27
CA VAL A 74 -26.93 -7.15 13.03
C VAL A 74 -26.38 -7.75 11.73
N GLY A 75 -25.55 -8.78 11.82
CA GLY A 75 -24.94 -9.43 10.67
C GLY A 75 -23.49 -9.00 10.44
N SER A 76 -23.07 -8.93 9.18
CA SER A 76 -21.72 -8.50 8.81
C SER A 76 -21.72 -6.98 8.64
N VAL A 77 -20.97 -6.28 9.49
CA VAL A 77 -20.79 -4.84 9.36
C VAL A 77 -19.49 -4.58 8.63
N HIS A 78 -19.52 -3.73 7.62
CA HIS A 78 -18.32 -3.26 6.94
C HIS A 78 -18.26 -1.73 6.97
N LEU A 79 -17.04 -1.21 7.07
CA LEU A 79 -16.77 0.22 7.02
C LEU A 79 -15.87 0.52 5.83
N LEU A 80 -16.28 1.49 5.03
CA LEU A 80 -15.46 2.06 3.97
C LEU A 80 -14.58 3.16 4.59
N GLY A 81 -13.30 3.16 4.27
CA GLY A 81 -12.40 4.27 4.57
C GLY A 81 -11.99 4.97 3.28
N TYR A 82 -12.01 6.30 3.25
CA TYR A 82 -11.63 7.08 2.06
C TYR A 82 -10.54 8.12 2.36
N GLY A 83 -9.61 8.34 1.44
CA GLY A 83 -8.70 9.50 1.46
C GLY A 83 -7.58 9.46 2.52
N PHE A 84 -7.35 8.30 3.13
CA PHE A 84 -6.28 8.07 4.11
C PHE A 84 -4.89 7.97 3.46
N SER A 85 -3.83 8.14 4.26
CA SER A 85 -2.45 7.84 3.87
C SER A 85 -2.21 6.33 3.77
N ILE A 86 -1.70 5.88 2.62
CA ILE A 86 -1.33 4.47 2.41
C ILE A 86 -0.10 4.04 3.22
N TYR A 87 0.62 5.00 3.81
CA TYR A 87 1.83 4.77 4.59
C TYR A 87 1.57 4.76 6.10
N ASP A 88 0.33 5.00 6.54
CA ASP A 88 -0.01 4.99 7.96
C ASP A 88 0.26 3.61 8.59
N LYS A 89 1.13 3.57 9.60
CA LYS A 89 1.61 2.31 10.20
C LYS A 89 0.49 1.55 10.92
N ASN A 90 -0.44 2.26 11.57
CA ASN A 90 -1.52 1.63 12.33
C ASN A 90 -2.55 1.01 11.39
N LEU A 91 -2.94 1.73 10.33
CA LEU A 91 -3.81 1.19 9.30
C LEU A 91 -3.21 -0.04 8.63
N ASN A 92 -1.95 0.03 8.20
CA ASN A 92 -1.27 -1.12 7.59
C ASN A 92 -1.21 -2.32 8.55
N ALA A 93 -0.93 -2.10 9.84
CA ALA A 93 -0.87 -3.17 10.83
C ALA A 93 -2.22 -3.91 11.00
N ILE A 94 -3.33 -3.18 11.14
CA ILE A 94 -4.65 -3.83 11.30
C ILE A 94 -5.07 -4.60 10.04
N LEU A 95 -4.73 -4.08 8.86
CA LEU A 95 -5.03 -4.75 7.59
C LEU A 95 -4.15 -6.00 7.42
N ASP A 96 -2.86 -5.92 7.75
CA ASP A 96 -1.95 -7.06 7.70
C ASP A 96 -2.36 -8.18 8.67
N ASP A 97 -2.87 -7.83 9.86
CA ASP A 97 -3.40 -8.82 10.80
C ASP A 97 -4.69 -9.47 10.26
N ALA A 98 -5.58 -8.72 9.63
CA ALA A 98 -6.75 -9.26 8.96
C ALA A 98 -6.38 -10.19 7.79
N LYS A 99 -5.37 -9.80 6.99
CA LYS A 99 -4.79 -10.60 5.91
C LYS A 99 -4.21 -11.92 6.43
N LYS A 100 -3.38 -11.87 7.47
CA LYS A 100 -2.80 -13.06 8.13
C LYS A 100 -3.87 -13.98 8.70
N ALA A 101 -4.88 -13.43 9.35
CA ALA A 101 -5.98 -14.22 9.89
C ALA A 101 -6.78 -14.92 8.77
N ARG A 102 -6.97 -14.25 7.63
CA ARG A 102 -7.65 -14.83 6.45
C ARG A 102 -6.84 -15.99 5.85
N SER A 103 -5.53 -15.82 5.66
CA SER A 103 -4.67 -16.88 5.13
C SER A 103 -4.59 -18.11 6.05
N GLN A 104 -4.68 -17.91 7.37
CA GLN A 104 -4.75 -19.01 8.34
C GLN A 104 -6.14 -19.67 8.42
N ARG A 105 -7.21 -18.94 8.07
CA ARG A 105 -8.60 -19.42 8.13
C ARG A 105 -8.96 -20.29 6.93
N ASN A 106 -8.55 -19.90 5.71
CA ASN A 106 -8.96 -20.59 4.49
C ASN A 106 -8.58 -22.09 4.47
N PRO A 107 -7.37 -22.51 4.88
CA PRO A 107 -7.03 -23.93 5.01
C PRO A 107 -7.98 -24.70 5.93
N LYS A 108 -8.43 -24.08 7.03
CA LYS A 108 -9.39 -24.70 7.96
C LYS A 108 -10.78 -24.87 7.34
N ILE A 109 -11.21 -23.92 6.51
CA ILE A 109 -12.46 -24.05 5.73
C ILE A 109 -12.34 -25.22 4.76
N ILE A 110 -11.22 -25.29 4.02
CA ILE A 110 -10.93 -26.38 3.08
C ILE A 110 -10.87 -27.74 3.78
N GLU A 111 -10.25 -27.83 4.96
CA GLU A 111 -10.22 -29.06 5.76
C GLU A 111 -11.63 -29.52 6.14
N LYS A 112 -12.50 -28.60 6.57
CA LYS A 112 -13.91 -28.90 6.86
C LYS A 112 -14.70 -29.30 5.62
N LEU A 113 -14.41 -28.74 4.45
CA LEU A 113 -15.04 -29.17 3.21
C LEU A 113 -14.57 -30.57 2.80
N ASN A 114 -13.28 -30.85 2.89
CA ASN A 114 -12.73 -32.18 2.59
C ASN A 114 -13.31 -33.27 3.50
N SER A 115 -13.54 -32.98 4.79
CA SER A 115 -14.19 -33.94 5.70
C SER A 115 -15.67 -34.20 5.37
N LEU A 116 -16.30 -33.32 4.59
CA LEU A 116 -17.65 -33.48 4.03
C LEU A 116 -17.64 -34.15 2.64
N GLY A 117 -16.46 -34.51 2.11
CA GLY A 117 -16.30 -35.20 0.84
C GLY A 117 -16.04 -34.29 -0.37
N PHE A 118 -15.73 -33.01 -0.17
CA PHE A 118 -15.37 -32.10 -1.26
C PHE A 118 -13.87 -32.13 -1.53
N ASP A 119 -13.45 -32.64 -2.69
CA ASP A 119 -12.04 -32.64 -3.11
C ASP A 119 -11.61 -31.24 -3.57
N ILE A 120 -11.09 -30.45 -2.63
CA ILE A 120 -10.60 -29.08 -2.85
C ILE A 120 -9.28 -28.89 -2.10
N THR A 121 -8.31 -28.25 -2.75
CA THR A 121 -7.08 -27.80 -2.10
C THR A 121 -6.99 -26.28 -2.10
N ILE A 122 -6.23 -25.71 -1.15
CA ILE A 122 -5.98 -24.26 -1.14
C ILE A 122 -5.23 -23.81 -2.40
N GLN A 123 -4.27 -24.61 -2.87
CA GLN A 123 -3.51 -24.34 -4.09
C GLN A 123 -4.43 -24.21 -5.32
N GLN A 124 -5.47 -25.04 -5.43
CA GLN A 124 -6.45 -24.93 -6.52
C GLN A 124 -7.22 -23.61 -6.47
N VAL A 125 -7.50 -23.07 -5.28
CA VAL A 125 -8.17 -21.77 -5.13
C VAL A 125 -7.20 -20.66 -5.54
N GLU A 126 -5.97 -20.69 -5.04
CA GLU A 126 -4.95 -19.68 -5.30
C GLU A 126 -4.57 -19.62 -6.79
N ASP A 127 -4.26 -20.76 -7.40
CA ASP A 127 -3.90 -20.85 -8.83
C ASP A 127 -5.03 -20.40 -9.75
N ARG A 128 -6.29 -20.68 -9.36
CA ARG A 128 -7.47 -20.38 -10.19
C ARG A 128 -7.74 -18.88 -10.27
N PHE A 129 -7.59 -18.17 -9.16
CA PHE A 129 -8.00 -16.76 -9.07
C PHE A 129 -6.83 -15.79 -9.17
N GLY A 130 -5.59 -16.24 -9.02
CA GLY A 130 -4.42 -15.36 -9.08
C GLY A 130 -4.52 -14.20 -8.07
N ALA A 131 -5.31 -14.38 -7.01
CA ALA A 131 -5.61 -13.36 -6.03
C ALA A 131 -4.63 -13.48 -4.87
N ASP A 132 -4.03 -12.37 -4.48
CA ASP A 132 -3.14 -12.28 -3.32
C ASP A 132 -3.88 -12.61 -2.01
N GLN A 133 -5.22 -12.49 -2.02
CA GLN A 133 -6.11 -12.71 -0.88
C GLN A 133 -7.31 -13.58 -1.28
N THR A 134 -7.20 -14.90 -1.16
CA THR A 134 -8.38 -15.77 -1.37
C THR A 134 -9.36 -15.70 -0.20
N GLY A 135 -10.61 -16.11 -0.41
CA GLY A 135 -11.71 -15.96 0.55
C GLY A 135 -12.85 -16.93 0.29
N ARG A 136 -13.91 -16.85 1.10
CA ARG A 136 -15.10 -17.72 0.91
C ARG A 136 -15.75 -17.56 -0.47
N PRO A 137 -15.83 -16.35 -1.08
CA PRO A 137 -16.31 -16.21 -2.46
C PRO A 137 -15.52 -17.06 -3.45
N HIS A 138 -14.18 -17.02 -3.39
CA HIS A 138 -13.31 -17.85 -4.23
C HIS A 138 -13.53 -19.35 -4.02
N ILE A 139 -13.67 -19.79 -2.77
CA ILE A 139 -13.96 -21.19 -2.45
C ILE A 139 -15.33 -21.59 -3.00
N ALA A 140 -16.35 -20.74 -2.87
CA ALA A 140 -17.69 -20.97 -3.39
C ALA A 140 -17.70 -21.10 -4.92
N GLU A 141 -16.97 -20.23 -5.61
CA GLU A 141 -16.84 -20.28 -7.07
C GLU A 141 -16.16 -21.59 -7.51
N LEU A 142 -15.07 -21.99 -6.86
CA LEU A 142 -14.42 -23.27 -7.15
C LEU A 142 -15.34 -24.47 -6.86
N MET A 143 -16.15 -24.41 -5.80
CA MET A 143 -17.15 -25.45 -5.51
C MET A 143 -18.19 -25.56 -6.65
N MET A 144 -18.62 -24.43 -7.21
CA MET A 144 -19.55 -24.40 -8.33
C MET A 144 -18.89 -24.91 -9.62
N GLU A 145 -17.67 -24.47 -9.94
CA GLU A 145 -16.89 -24.91 -11.11
C GLU A 145 -16.64 -26.44 -11.09
N LYS A 146 -16.38 -27.01 -9.91
CA LYS A 146 -16.23 -28.46 -9.72
C LYS A 146 -17.56 -29.24 -9.70
N GLY A 147 -18.70 -28.55 -9.80
CA GLY A 147 -20.03 -29.17 -9.80
C GLY A 147 -20.47 -29.70 -8.43
N PHE A 148 -19.80 -29.30 -7.35
CA PHE A 148 -20.17 -29.67 -5.97
C PHE A 148 -21.45 -28.97 -5.49
N VAL A 149 -21.71 -27.78 -6.03
CA VAL A 149 -22.94 -27.01 -5.84
C VAL A 149 -23.41 -26.48 -7.19
N LYS A 150 -24.72 -26.19 -7.31
CA LYS A 150 -25.31 -25.69 -8.56
C LYS A 150 -25.15 -24.19 -8.73
N THR A 151 -25.12 -23.45 -7.61
CA THR A 151 -25.03 -21.99 -7.61
C THR A 151 -24.07 -21.50 -6.54
N PHE A 152 -23.54 -20.29 -6.74
CA PHE A 152 -22.74 -19.58 -5.76
C PHE A 152 -23.47 -19.45 -4.41
N SER A 153 -24.74 -19.06 -4.43
CA SER A 153 -25.57 -18.94 -3.21
C SER A 153 -25.72 -20.27 -2.48
N GLU A 154 -25.86 -21.39 -3.19
CA GLU A 154 -25.96 -22.71 -2.58
C GLU A 154 -24.71 -23.06 -1.75
N ALA A 155 -23.52 -22.65 -2.18
CA ALA A 155 -22.29 -22.82 -1.41
C ALA A 155 -22.37 -22.17 -0.02
N PHE A 156 -22.87 -20.93 0.03
CA PHE A 156 -23.03 -20.18 1.29
C PHE A 156 -24.18 -20.73 2.13
N ASP A 157 -25.33 -21.00 1.52
CA ASP A 157 -26.53 -21.46 2.23
C ASP A 157 -26.35 -22.83 2.88
N LYS A 158 -25.52 -23.69 2.29
CA LYS A 158 -25.31 -25.06 2.79
C LYS A 158 -24.01 -25.24 3.56
N TYR A 159 -22.92 -24.58 3.18
CA TYR A 159 -21.58 -24.94 3.66
C TYR A 159 -20.78 -23.79 4.27
N LEU A 160 -20.75 -22.63 3.60
CA LEU A 160 -19.79 -21.54 3.91
C LEU A 160 -20.36 -20.40 4.76
N GLY A 161 -21.68 -20.29 4.86
CA GLY A 161 -22.38 -19.24 5.62
C GLY A 161 -22.23 -19.38 7.13
N LYS A 162 -22.58 -18.35 7.90
CA LYS A 162 -22.49 -18.38 9.37
C LYS A 162 -23.31 -19.56 9.93
N GLY A 163 -22.70 -20.33 10.83
CA GLY A 163 -23.34 -21.51 11.43
C GLY A 163 -23.41 -22.75 10.54
N LYS A 164 -22.84 -22.72 9.32
CA LYS A 164 -22.82 -23.87 8.40
C LYS A 164 -21.61 -24.77 8.64
N PRO A 165 -21.62 -26.03 8.15
CA PRO A 165 -20.62 -27.05 8.49
C PRO A 165 -19.16 -26.65 8.22
N ALA A 166 -18.90 -25.91 7.13
CA ALA A 166 -17.55 -25.46 6.77
C ALA A 166 -17.25 -24.02 7.23
N TYR A 167 -18.12 -23.41 8.04
CA TYR A 167 -17.88 -22.08 8.59
C TYR A 167 -16.70 -22.10 9.58
N VAL A 168 -15.80 -21.15 9.42
CA VAL A 168 -14.75 -20.83 10.39
C VAL A 168 -14.84 -19.34 10.65
N ASP A 169 -14.77 -18.97 11.92
CA ASP A 169 -14.93 -17.58 12.30
C ASP A 169 -13.84 -16.69 11.71
N LYS A 170 -14.18 -15.42 11.46
CA LYS A 170 -13.28 -14.45 10.84
C LYS A 170 -12.71 -13.56 11.95
N TYR A 171 -11.41 -13.27 11.89
CA TYR A 171 -10.85 -12.14 12.65
C TYR A 171 -11.52 -10.85 12.20
N LYS A 172 -11.97 -10.04 13.15
CA LYS A 172 -12.59 -8.76 12.88
C LYS A 172 -12.01 -7.73 13.81
N VAL A 173 -11.80 -6.54 13.28
CA VAL A 173 -11.49 -5.35 14.06
C VAL A 173 -12.83 -4.80 14.57
N THR A 174 -12.89 -4.26 15.79
CA THR A 174 -14.14 -3.62 16.25
C THR A 174 -14.48 -2.40 15.38
N CYS A 175 -15.77 -2.08 15.19
CA CYS A 175 -16.14 -0.86 14.46
C CYS A 175 -15.42 0.37 14.99
N ARG A 176 -15.38 0.53 16.32
CA ARG A 176 -14.69 1.63 17.00
C ARG A 176 -13.22 1.73 16.58
N GLN A 177 -12.49 0.62 16.63
CA GLN A 177 -11.09 0.59 16.26
C GLN A 177 -10.89 0.92 14.78
N ALA A 178 -11.70 0.36 13.88
CA ALA A 178 -11.62 0.65 12.45
C ALA A 178 -11.90 2.13 12.14
N ILE A 179 -12.94 2.73 12.75
CA ILE A 179 -13.25 4.16 12.61
C ILE A 179 -12.08 5.02 13.05
N GLN A 180 -11.55 4.77 14.26
CA GLN A 180 -10.43 5.53 14.81
C GLN A 180 -9.17 5.38 13.98
N THR A 181 -8.87 4.18 13.49
CA THR A 181 -7.70 3.96 12.62
C THR A 181 -7.83 4.68 11.28
N ILE A 182 -9.02 4.68 10.65
CA ILE A 182 -9.25 5.44 9.40
C ILE A 182 -9.04 6.94 9.64
N LEU A 183 -9.61 7.48 10.72
CA LEU A 183 -9.46 8.90 11.08
C LEU A 183 -8.00 9.27 11.36
N GLN A 184 -7.28 8.46 12.14
CA GLN A 184 -5.86 8.68 12.44
C GLN A 184 -4.96 8.57 11.20
N ALA A 185 -5.36 7.79 10.20
CA ALA A 185 -4.70 7.74 8.91
C ALA A 185 -5.05 8.94 8.00
N GLY A 186 -5.86 9.89 8.48
CA GLY A 186 -6.30 11.08 7.75
C GLY A 186 -7.46 10.83 6.78
N GLY A 187 -8.18 9.73 6.93
CA GLY A 187 -9.31 9.36 6.07
C GLY A 187 -10.68 9.50 6.73
N ILE A 188 -11.72 9.29 5.92
CA ILE A 188 -13.12 9.40 6.33
C ILE A 188 -13.75 8.00 6.45
N PRO A 189 -14.26 7.62 7.63
CA PRO A 189 -14.98 6.37 7.86
C PRO A 189 -16.47 6.50 7.48
N ILE A 190 -16.96 5.54 6.70
CA ILE A 190 -18.31 5.48 6.15
C ILE A 190 -18.91 4.09 6.41
N LEU A 191 -20.18 4.01 6.80
CA LEU A 191 -20.87 2.72 6.93
C LEU A 191 -21.25 2.19 5.54
N ALA A 192 -20.72 1.03 5.17
CA ALA A 192 -21.05 0.37 3.91
C ALA A 192 -22.45 -0.24 3.95
N HIS A 193 -23.13 -0.23 2.80
CA HIS A 193 -24.39 -0.94 2.47
C HIS A 193 -25.31 -1.21 3.68
N PRO A 194 -25.76 -0.16 4.41
CA PRO A 194 -26.52 -0.31 5.64
C PRO A 194 -27.82 -1.12 5.47
N GLY A 195 -28.36 -1.23 4.25
CA GLY A 195 -29.54 -2.04 3.94
C GLY A 195 -29.32 -3.55 4.04
N LEU A 196 -28.08 -4.03 4.12
CA LEU A 196 -27.76 -5.45 4.34
C LEU A 196 -27.77 -5.84 5.83
N LEU A 197 -27.84 -4.86 6.73
CA LEU A 197 -27.89 -5.10 8.16
C LEU A 197 -29.28 -5.55 8.59
N ASN A 198 -29.33 -6.55 9.48
CA ASN A 198 -30.58 -7.12 9.95
C ASN A 198 -30.93 -6.56 11.33
N PHE A 199 -32.05 -5.83 11.39
CA PHE A 199 -32.58 -5.29 12.63
C PHE A 199 -33.95 -5.90 12.95
N ASN A 200 -34.12 -6.36 14.18
CA ASN A 200 -35.33 -7.04 14.64
C ASN A 200 -36.44 -6.06 15.06
N LYS A 201 -36.12 -4.76 15.19
CA LYS A 201 -37.05 -3.71 15.63
C LYS A 201 -36.84 -2.41 14.84
N SER A 202 -37.90 -1.61 14.73
CA SER A 202 -37.84 -0.23 14.22
C SER A 202 -36.87 0.62 15.04
N HIS A 203 -36.23 1.59 14.40
CA HIS A 203 -35.30 2.55 14.99
C HIS A 203 -33.93 2.02 15.46
N GLN A 204 -33.63 0.74 15.26
CA GLN A 204 -32.35 0.19 15.70
C GLN A 204 -31.19 0.59 14.79
N ILE A 205 -31.42 0.83 13.50
CA ILE A 205 -30.37 1.25 12.58
C ILE A 205 -29.93 2.70 12.85
N GLU A 206 -30.88 3.57 13.21
CA GLU A 206 -30.62 4.96 13.59
C GLU A 206 -29.77 5.01 14.86
N ASN A 207 -30.12 4.20 15.87
CA ASN A 207 -29.35 4.06 17.10
C ASN A 207 -27.97 3.43 16.86
N PHE A 208 -27.89 2.45 15.97
CA PHE A 208 -26.61 1.84 15.58
C PHE A 208 -25.69 2.89 14.95
N ILE A 209 -26.21 3.70 14.04
CA ILE A 209 -25.47 4.81 13.43
C ILE A 209 -25.07 5.84 14.50
N ASP A 210 -25.95 6.16 15.47
CA ASP A 210 -25.60 7.08 16.56
C ASP A 210 -24.42 6.58 17.40
N VAL A 211 -24.36 5.28 17.69
CA VAL A 211 -23.21 4.68 18.40
C VAL A 211 -21.93 4.80 17.56
N LEU A 212 -22.00 4.50 16.26
CA LEU A 212 -20.83 4.63 15.39
C LEU A 212 -20.40 6.11 15.21
N MET A 213 -21.34 7.04 15.16
CA MET A 213 -21.06 8.49 15.12
C MET A 213 -20.36 8.96 16.39
N ALA A 214 -20.72 8.43 17.57
CA ALA A 214 -20.02 8.73 18.81
C ALA A 214 -18.54 8.27 18.76
N ASP A 215 -18.24 7.25 17.97
CA ASP A 215 -16.88 6.80 17.68
C ASP A 215 -16.22 7.54 16.51
N GLY A 216 -16.92 8.46 15.83
CA GLY A 216 -16.37 9.30 14.76
C GLY A 216 -16.76 8.89 13.34
N LEU A 217 -17.77 8.04 13.15
CA LEU A 217 -18.35 7.78 11.82
C LEU A 217 -18.81 9.07 11.15
N SER A 218 -18.40 9.29 9.91
CA SER A 218 -18.62 10.55 9.20
C SER A 218 -19.72 10.47 8.12
N GLY A 219 -20.20 9.27 7.79
CA GLY A 219 -21.19 9.09 6.73
C GLY A 219 -21.68 7.66 6.55
N ILE A 220 -22.60 7.51 5.60
CA ILE A 220 -23.20 6.22 5.23
C ILE A 220 -23.28 6.08 3.70
N GLU A 221 -23.22 4.85 3.23
CA GLU A 221 -23.44 4.50 1.83
C GLU A 221 -24.94 4.52 1.52
N VAL A 222 -25.40 5.61 0.93
CA VAL A 222 -26.81 5.84 0.62
C VAL A 222 -27.22 5.16 -0.68
N TYR A 223 -26.35 5.26 -1.69
CA TYR A 223 -26.58 4.69 -3.01
C TYR A 223 -25.80 3.38 -3.14
N TYR A 224 -26.52 2.27 -3.05
CA TYR A 224 -25.97 0.92 -3.14
C TYR A 224 -26.81 0.10 -4.12
N THR A 225 -26.17 -0.83 -4.83
CA THR A 225 -26.79 -1.59 -5.91
C THR A 225 -28.07 -2.33 -5.49
N ASP A 226 -28.16 -2.82 -4.25
CA ASP A 226 -29.36 -3.51 -3.75
C ASP A 226 -30.34 -2.62 -2.98
N HIS A 227 -30.06 -1.31 -2.87
CA HIS A 227 -31.04 -0.36 -2.38
C HIS A 227 -32.10 -0.09 -3.46
N ASP A 228 -33.37 -0.30 -3.10
CA ASP A 228 -34.49 0.20 -3.88
C ASP A 228 -34.71 1.70 -3.62
N LYS A 229 -35.63 2.31 -4.36
CA LYS A 229 -35.91 3.75 -4.22
C LYS A 229 -36.36 4.15 -2.82
N HIS A 230 -37.05 3.25 -2.10
CA HIS A 230 -37.52 3.53 -0.74
C HIS A 230 -36.36 3.49 0.25
N MET A 231 -35.48 2.49 0.15
CA MET A 231 -34.27 2.40 0.96
C MET A 231 -33.33 3.59 0.71
N THR A 232 -33.09 3.94 -0.57
CA THR A 232 -32.28 5.13 -0.90
C THR A 232 -32.87 6.39 -0.29
N SER A 233 -34.18 6.63 -0.44
CA SER A 233 -34.85 7.81 0.15
C SER A 233 -34.73 7.82 1.68
N TYR A 234 -34.92 6.66 2.33
CA TYR A 234 -34.77 6.53 3.78
C TYR A 234 -33.37 6.90 4.25
N TYR A 235 -32.32 6.40 3.59
CA TYR A 235 -30.94 6.71 3.97
C TYR A 235 -30.52 8.14 3.59
N GLN A 236 -31.11 8.74 2.55
CA GLN A 236 -30.96 10.18 2.27
C GLN A 236 -31.51 11.01 3.43
N ASP A 237 -32.77 10.78 3.81
CA ASP A 237 -33.42 11.50 4.91
C ASP A 237 -32.66 11.32 6.23
N LEU A 238 -32.17 10.10 6.49
CA LEU A 238 -31.42 9.79 7.70
C LEU A 238 -30.05 10.50 7.73
N ALA A 239 -29.32 10.50 6.63
CA ALA A 239 -28.03 11.19 6.54
C ALA A 239 -28.20 12.72 6.66
N ASP A 240 -29.25 13.29 6.05
CA ASP A 240 -29.58 14.71 6.19
C ASP A 240 -29.97 15.07 7.63
N GLN A 241 -30.80 14.25 8.28
CA GLN A 241 -31.20 14.46 9.69
C GLN A 241 -29.98 14.42 10.62
N LYS A 242 -29.06 13.48 10.41
CA LYS A 242 -27.86 13.29 11.22
C LYS A 242 -26.70 14.20 10.81
N LYS A 243 -26.82 14.93 9.69
CA LYS A 243 -25.80 15.81 9.11
C LYS A 243 -24.47 15.09 8.85
N ILE A 244 -24.56 13.90 8.27
CA ILE A 244 -23.40 13.07 7.90
C ILE A 244 -23.31 12.94 6.38
N LEU A 245 -22.14 12.56 5.89
CA LEU A 245 -21.88 12.42 4.46
C LEU A 245 -22.70 11.29 3.84
N MET A 246 -23.10 11.50 2.59
CA MET A 246 -23.69 10.48 1.74
C MET A 246 -22.64 10.04 0.72
N THR A 247 -22.41 8.73 0.62
CA THR A 247 -21.60 8.13 -0.44
C THR A 247 -22.41 7.11 -1.23
N GLY A 248 -21.77 6.51 -2.22
CA GLY A 248 -22.35 5.40 -2.95
C GLY A 248 -21.34 4.71 -3.84
N GLY A 249 -21.64 3.46 -4.16
CA GLY A 249 -20.89 2.68 -5.12
C GLY A 249 -21.66 1.46 -5.60
N SER A 250 -21.12 0.84 -6.62
CA SER A 250 -21.74 -0.31 -7.27
C SER A 250 -21.50 -1.62 -6.51
N ASP A 251 -20.47 -1.67 -5.67
CA ASP A 251 -19.96 -2.88 -5.04
C ASP A 251 -19.54 -3.91 -6.10
N PHE A 252 -18.90 -3.41 -7.16
CA PHE A 252 -18.52 -4.19 -8.33
C PHE A 252 -17.41 -5.20 -7.99
N HIS A 253 -17.68 -6.49 -8.28
CA HIS A 253 -16.73 -7.60 -8.15
C HIS A 253 -16.45 -8.28 -9.50
N GLY A 254 -16.91 -7.68 -10.61
CA GLY A 254 -16.76 -8.23 -11.96
C GLY A 254 -17.55 -9.51 -12.18
N THR A 255 -16.88 -10.61 -12.51
CA THR A 255 -17.55 -11.87 -12.86
C THR A 255 -18.24 -12.54 -11.69
N PHE A 256 -17.88 -12.19 -10.44
CA PHE A 256 -18.42 -12.79 -9.23
C PHE A 256 -19.80 -12.26 -8.82
N ASN A 257 -20.17 -11.05 -9.25
CA ASN A 257 -21.52 -10.50 -9.03
C ASN A 257 -22.19 -10.09 -10.34
N LYS A 258 -22.49 -11.11 -11.17
CA LYS A 258 -23.13 -10.95 -12.48
C LYS A 258 -24.36 -10.03 -12.42
N GLY A 259 -24.40 -9.06 -13.34
CA GLY A 259 -25.48 -8.07 -13.45
C GLY A 259 -25.19 -6.75 -12.72
N VAL A 260 -24.12 -6.68 -11.93
CA VAL A 260 -23.59 -5.42 -11.39
C VAL A 260 -22.57 -4.85 -12.36
N ASN A 261 -22.79 -3.63 -12.80
CA ASN A 261 -21.91 -2.88 -13.69
C ASN A 261 -21.21 -1.77 -12.91
N LEU A 262 -19.92 -1.57 -13.21
CA LEU A 262 -19.16 -0.48 -12.65
C LEU A 262 -19.80 0.87 -13.03
N GLY A 263 -20.00 1.73 -12.04
CA GLY A 263 -20.71 3.00 -12.14
C GLY A 263 -22.23 2.89 -11.97
N SER A 264 -22.89 1.93 -12.64
CA SER A 264 -24.36 1.90 -12.73
C SER A 264 -25.04 0.84 -11.86
N GLY A 265 -24.28 -0.01 -11.16
CA GLY A 265 -24.82 -1.09 -10.35
C GLY A 265 -25.65 -2.05 -11.20
N LYS A 266 -26.86 -2.39 -10.74
CA LYS A 266 -27.86 -3.16 -11.52
C LYS A 266 -28.64 -2.29 -12.52
N ASN A 267 -27.97 -1.28 -13.08
CA ASN A 267 -28.56 -0.19 -13.89
C ASN A 267 -29.57 0.67 -13.13
N ASN A 268 -29.44 0.72 -11.80
CA ASN A 268 -30.27 1.52 -10.91
C ASN A 268 -29.50 2.67 -10.25
N LEU A 269 -28.18 2.74 -10.42
CA LEU A 269 -27.35 3.79 -9.84
C LEU A 269 -27.04 4.90 -10.85
N ASN A 270 -27.18 6.14 -10.40
CA ASN A 270 -26.64 7.33 -11.04
C ASN A 270 -26.18 8.30 -9.95
N ILE A 271 -24.95 8.07 -9.47
CA ILE A 271 -24.43 8.77 -8.31
C ILE A 271 -23.78 10.09 -8.75
N GLU A 272 -24.25 11.20 -8.17
CA GLU A 272 -23.79 12.53 -8.55
C GLU A 272 -22.34 12.80 -8.11
N TYR A 273 -21.57 13.45 -8.99
CA TYR A 273 -20.21 13.91 -8.68
C TYR A 273 -20.16 14.99 -7.58
N SER A 274 -21.29 15.64 -7.28
CA SER A 274 -21.44 16.56 -6.15
C SER A 274 -21.13 15.87 -4.80
N LEU A 275 -21.43 14.57 -4.66
CA LEU A 275 -21.14 13.81 -3.44
C LEU A 275 -19.65 13.58 -3.25
N PHE A 276 -18.93 13.28 -4.33
CA PHE A 276 -17.46 13.18 -4.30
C PHE A 276 -16.82 14.52 -3.88
N LYS A 277 -17.30 15.65 -4.42
CA LYS A 277 -16.81 16.98 -4.00
C LYS A 277 -17.02 17.26 -2.51
N LYS A 278 -18.18 16.87 -1.96
CA LYS A 278 -18.46 17.00 -0.52
C LYS A 278 -17.50 16.13 0.30
N LEU A 279 -17.28 14.88 -0.11
CA LEU A 279 -16.33 13.97 0.52
C LEU A 279 -14.90 14.56 0.51
N THR A 280 -14.43 15.05 -0.63
CA THR A 280 -13.08 15.66 -0.74
C THR A 280 -12.94 16.95 0.05
N PHE A 281 -14.02 17.72 0.19
CA PHE A 281 -14.01 18.93 1.01
C PHE A 281 -13.88 18.59 2.50
N GLU A 282 -14.65 17.62 2.99
CA GLU A 282 -14.56 17.16 4.39
C GLU A 282 -13.19 16.54 4.70
N LEU A 283 -12.56 15.88 3.71
CA LEU A 283 -11.23 15.31 3.87
C LEU A 283 -10.16 16.34 4.21
N GLU A 284 -10.28 17.57 3.74
CA GLU A 284 -9.33 18.64 4.10
C GLU A 284 -9.39 18.92 5.60
N GLU A 285 -10.60 19.03 6.19
CA GLU A 285 -10.78 19.25 7.63
C GLU A 285 -10.29 18.06 8.46
N ILE A 286 -10.57 16.83 8.01
CA ILE A 286 -10.07 15.62 8.66
C ILE A 286 -8.54 15.57 8.62
N LYS A 287 -7.92 15.88 7.48
CA LYS A 287 -6.46 15.94 7.38
C LYS A 287 -5.89 16.97 8.33
N GLU A 288 -6.45 18.17 8.41
CA GLU A 288 -5.97 19.19 9.36
C GLU A 288 -6.10 18.72 10.81
N LYS A 289 -7.24 18.12 11.17
CA LYS A 289 -7.51 17.65 12.54
C LYS A 289 -6.65 16.45 12.97
N TYR A 290 -6.31 15.57 12.03
CA TYR A 290 -5.60 14.30 12.30
C TYR A 290 -4.16 14.28 11.75
N SER A 291 -3.62 15.41 11.30
CA SER A 291 -2.19 15.58 10.98
C SER A 291 -1.43 16.20 12.14
N ASP A 292 -1.62 15.66 13.35
CA ASP A 292 -0.80 16.05 14.50
C ASP A 292 0.63 15.53 14.32
N PHE A 293 1.61 16.40 14.58
CA PHE A 293 3.03 16.04 14.58
C PHE A 293 3.35 14.90 15.53
N THR A 294 2.53 14.62 16.54
CA THR A 294 2.72 13.43 17.38
C THR A 294 2.79 12.14 16.57
N ILE A 295 2.07 12.04 15.45
CA ILE A 295 2.13 10.86 14.58
C ILE A 295 3.49 10.77 13.89
N LEU A 296 3.98 11.88 13.32
CA LEU A 296 5.31 11.95 12.70
C LEU A 296 6.41 11.66 13.72
N GLU A 297 6.32 12.27 14.90
CA GLU A 297 7.26 12.07 16.02
C GLU A 297 7.32 10.61 16.46
N ASN A 298 6.16 9.96 16.61
CA ASN A 298 6.09 8.53 16.93
C ASN A 298 6.67 7.67 15.82
N ASN A 299 6.38 8.00 14.55
CA ASN A 299 6.89 7.25 13.41
C ASN A 299 8.41 7.33 13.27
N MET A 300 8.99 8.48 13.64
CA MET A 300 10.42 8.74 13.64
C MET A 300 11.13 8.25 14.91
N GLY A 301 10.43 8.21 16.04
CA GLY A 301 11.02 7.95 17.36
C GLY A 301 11.68 9.19 17.99
N TYR A 302 11.25 10.40 17.62
CA TYR A 302 11.81 11.66 18.14
C TYR A 302 10.73 12.67 18.46
N SER A 303 10.81 13.33 19.63
CA SER A 303 9.92 14.43 20.01
C SER A 303 10.67 15.77 19.97
N PHE A 304 10.20 16.69 19.13
CA PHE A 304 10.79 18.00 18.90
C PHE A 304 10.50 18.94 20.07
N LYS A 305 11.55 19.57 20.61
CA LYS A 305 11.40 20.63 21.62
C LYS A 305 10.93 21.92 20.95
N ASN A 306 11.44 22.21 19.75
CA ASN A 306 11.04 23.38 18.97
C ASN A 306 10.20 22.97 17.73
N LYS A 307 8.87 23.02 17.88
CA LYS A 307 7.91 22.75 16.79
C LYS A 307 7.98 23.77 15.66
N SER A 308 8.50 24.97 15.90
CA SER A 308 8.63 26.00 14.85
C SER A 308 9.64 25.60 13.79
N LEU A 309 10.76 24.97 14.19
CA LEU A 309 11.75 24.49 13.23
C LEU A 309 11.19 23.35 12.37
N LEU A 310 10.44 22.43 12.98
CA LEU A 310 9.75 21.37 12.25
C LEU A 310 8.73 21.95 11.23
N ASN A 311 7.99 22.99 11.61
CA ASN A 311 7.06 23.66 10.71
C ASN A 311 7.76 24.20 9.45
N ASP A 312 8.93 24.82 9.59
CA ASP A 312 9.69 25.35 8.45
C ASP A 312 10.25 24.20 7.58
N ALA A 313 10.75 23.11 8.18
CA ALA A 313 11.20 21.91 7.44
C ALA A 313 10.09 21.25 6.60
N LEU A 314 8.85 21.36 7.07
CA LEU A 314 7.66 20.83 6.39
C LEU A 314 7.02 21.85 5.43
N CYS A 315 7.58 23.05 5.27
CA CYS A 315 7.04 24.08 4.39
C CYS A 315 7.77 24.07 3.04
N HIS A 316 7.12 23.53 2.01
CA HIS A 316 7.65 23.61 0.66
C HIS A 316 7.47 25.02 0.08
N ARG A 317 8.42 25.47 -0.75
CA ARG A 317 8.39 26.79 -1.42
C ARG A 317 7.06 27.13 -2.12
N SER A 318 6.38 26.14 -2.70
CA SER A 318 5.09 26.35 -3.37
C SER A 318 4.02 26.84 -2.39
N PHE A 319 4.05 26.35 -1.15
CA PHE A 319 3.07 26.72 -0.13
C PHE A 319 3.35 28.13 0.39
N LEU A 320 4.62 28.46 0.66
CA LEU A 320 5.04 29.78 1.12
C LEU A 320 4.67 30.88 0.11
N ASN A 321 4.85 30.62 -1.20
CA ASN A 321 4.48 31.57 -2.25
C ASN A 321 2.98 31.90 -2.27
N GLU A 322 2.13 30.93 -1.92
CA GLU A 322 0.68 31.09 -1.86
C GLU A 322 0.17 31.60 -0.50
N ASN A 323 0.95 31.39 0.58
CA ASN A 323 0.57 31.67 1.97
C ASN A 323 1.72 32.36 2.74
N GLN A 324 2.06 33.58 2.34
CA GLN A 324 3.24 34.32 2.81
C GLN A 324 3.30 34.53 4.34
N ASP A 325 2.16 34.49 5.04
CA ASP A 325 2.08 34.69 6.50
C ASP A 325 2.08 33.37 7.31
N SER A 326 2.17 32.20 6.67
CA SER A 326 1.95 30.89 7.33
C SER A 326 3.21 30.08 7.65
N CYS A 327 4.37 30.47 7.11
CA CYS A 327 5.69 29.91 7.46
C CYS A 327 6.70 31.05 7.57
N PHE A 328 7.77 30.87 8.36
CA PHE A 328 8.83 31.87 8.41
C PHE A 328 9.77 31.75 7.19
N SER A 329 10.05 30.53 6.76
CA SER A 329 10.78 30.23 5.53
C SER A 329 10.31 28.93 4.90
N ASP A 330 10.77 28.65 3.67
CA ASP A 330 10.73 27.31 3.10
C ASP A 330 11.82 26.42 3.71
N ASN A 331 11.82 25.16 3.30
CA ASN A 331 12.69 24.10 3.80
C ASN A 331 14.09 24.05 3.14
N GLU A 332 14.36 24.81 2.06
CA GLU A 332 15.57 24.65 1.22
C GLU A 332 16.88 24.88 2.03
N ARG A 333 16.87 25.81 3.01
CA ARG A 333 18.04 26.05 3.87
C ARG A 333 18.29 24.92 4.87
N LEU A 334 17.22 24.28 5.33
CA LEU A 334 17.30 23.14 6.24
C LEU A 334 17.71 21.89 5.47
N GLU A 335 17.17 21.67 4.27
CA GLU A 335 17.60 20.64 3.32
C GLU A 335 19.13 20.70 3.11
N PHE A 336 19.67 21.87 2.75
CA PHE A 336 21.11 22.06 2.56
C PHE A 336 21.96 21.62 3.77
N LEU A 337 21.52 21.91 5.00
CA LEU A 337 22.21 21.45 6.21
C LEU A 337 21.99 19.96 6.44
N GLY A 338 20.79 19.48 6.14
CA GLY A 338 20.32 18.12 6.31
C GLY A 338 21.11 17.10 5.51
N ASP A 339 21.38 17.38 4.23
CA ASP A 339 22.23 16.57 3.36
C ASP A 339 23.61 16.33 4.01
N ALA A 340 24.26 17.41 4.46
CA ALA A 340 25.58 17.31 5.08
C ALA A 340 25.56 16.49 6.39
N VAL A 341 24.55 16.69 7.24
CA VAL A 341 24.38 15.96 8.50
C VAL A 341 24.11 14.48 8.22
N LEU A 342 23.16 14.18 7.33
CA LEU A 342 22.77 12.83 6.97
C LEU A 342 23.94 12.08 6.33
N GLY A 343 24.65 12.71 5.40
CA GLY A 343 25.84 12.17 4.76
C GLY A 343 26.95 11.82 5.76
N LEU A 344 27.13 12.64 6.80
CA LEU A 344 28.06 12.34 7.90
C LEU A 344 27.60 11.14 8.73
N CYS A 345 26.33 11.11 9.16
CA CYS A 345 25.79 10.01 9.96
C CYS A 345 25.86 8.67 9.21
N ILE A 346 25.45 8.64 7.93
CA ILE A 346 25.52 7.43 7.10
C ILE A 346 26.98 7.02 6.86
N GLY A 347 27.87 7.98 6.59
CA GLY A 347 29.30 7.69 6.45
C GLY A 347 29.90 7.04 7.69
N HIS A 348 29.59 7.57 8.88
CA HIS A 348 29.99 6.99 10.16
C HIS A 348 29.43 5.57 10.34
N LEU A 349 28.13 5.37 10.10
CA LEU A 349 27.50 4.04 10.22
C LEU A 349 28.13 3.00 9.30
N LEU A 350 28.45 3.36 8.07
CA LEU A 350 29.09 2.47 7.11
C LEU A 350 30.51 2.09 7.54
N MET A 351 31.29 3.06 8.05
CA MET A 351 32.63 2.78 8.58
C MET A 351 32.61 1.83 9.77
N GLU A 352 31.65 1.98 10.69
CA GLU A 352 31.51 1.09 11.86
C GLU A 352 31.02 -0.32 11.48
N LYS A 353 30.02 -0.40 10.60
CA LYS A 353 29.38 -1.69 10.24
C LYS A 353 30.16 -2.46 9.17
N SER A 354 31.03 -1.79 8.41
CA SER A 354 31.79 -2.39 7.29
C SER A 354 33.29 -2.08 7.35
N PRO A 355 34.00 -2.47 8.43
CA PRO A 355 35.39 -2.07 8.64
C PRO A 355 36.38 -2.62 7.60
N SER A 356 35.98 -3.63 6.82
CA SER A 356 36.81 -4.22 5.76
C SER A 356 36.65 -3.54 4.39
N LYS A 357 35.64 -2.67 4.20
CA LYS A 357 35.38 -2.01 2.91
C LYS A 357 36.33 -0.83 2.72
N ASN A 358 36.77 -0.62 1.48
CA ASN A 358 37.60 0.53 1.13
C ASN A 358 36.78 1.82 0.91
N GLU A 359 37.46 2.96 0.78
CA GLU A 359 36.81 4.27 0.61
C GLU A 359 35.86 4.32 -0.60
N GLY A 360 36.24 3.74 -1.75
CA GLY A 360 35.40 3.74 -2.95
C GLY A 360 34.11 2.94 -2.78
N GLU A 361 34.17 1.78 -2.12
CA GLU A 361 33.00 0.98 -1.77
C GLU A 361 32.08 1.73 -0.80
N LEU A 362 32.65 2.34 0.25
CA LEU A 362 31.89 3.10 1.24
C LEU A 362 31.21 4.32 0.60
N SER A 363 31.91 5.03 -0.29
CA SER A 363 31.39 6.17 -1.05
C SER A 363 30.21 5.77 -1.94
N LYS A 364 30.29 4.61 -2.61
CA LYS A 364 29.20 4.06 -3.44
C LYS A 364 27.99 3.65 -2.59
N LEU A 365 28.20 2.96 -1.48
CA LEU A 365 27.14 2.59 -0.54
C LEU A 365 26.43 3.82 0.02
N ARG A 366 27.20 4.83 0.45
CA ARG A 366 26.65 6.09 0.93
C ARG A 366 25.79 6.75 -0.13
N ALA A 367 26.31 6.92 -1.35
CA ALA A 367 25.58 7.55 -2.45
C ALA A 367 24.24 6.84 -2.77
N ASN A 368 24.19 5.51 -2.65
CA ASN A 368 22.94 4.77 -2.82
C ASN A 368 21.95 5.05 -1.67
N LEU A 369 22.43 5.05 -0.43
CA LEU A 369 21.60 5.22 0.77
C LEU A 369 21.06 6.65 0.95
N VAL A 370 21.79 7.65 0.48
CA VAL A 370 21.36 9.06 0.50
C VAL A 370 20.89 9.54 -0.88
N SER A 371 20.54 8.63 -1.79
CA SER A 371 19.95 9.00 -3.08
C SER A 371 18.52 9.52 -2.92
N GLU A 372 18.06 10.38 -3.83
CA GLU A 372 16.69 10.90 -3.88
C GLU A 372 15.64 9.78 -3.72
N THR A 373 15.84 8.66 -4.41
CA THR A 373 14.90 7.51 -4.33
C THR A 373 14.93 6.86 -2.95
N ALA A 374 16.11 6.62 -2.38
CA ALA A 374 16.23 6.00 -1.06
C ALA A 374 15.66 6.91 0.04
N LEU A 375 15.92 8.21 -0.01
CA LEU A 375 15.39 9.17 0.96
C LEU A 375 13.88 9.36 0.82
N ALA A 376 13.36 9.36 -0.40
CA ALA A 376 11.90 9.34 -0.62
C ALA A 376 11.24 8.10 -0.01
N ASP A 377 11.87 6.92 -0.12
CA ASP A 377 11.36 5.71 0.51
C ASP A 377 11.43 5.77 2.05
N MET A 378 12.49 6.37 2.61
CA MET A 378 12.58 6.64 4.05
C MET A 378 11.51 7.64 4.51
N ALA A 379 11.23 8.67 3.72
CA ALA A 379 10.17 9.63 3.97
C ALA A 379 8.78 8.97 3.96
N ARG A 380 8.51 8.09 2.99
CA ARG A 380 7.28 7.27 2.95
C ARG A 380 7.20 6.34 4.15
N PHE A 381 8.30 5.72 4.57
CA PHE A 381 8.32 4.80 5.72
C PHE A 381 7.89 5.47 7.04
N ILE A 382 8.17 6.76 7.21
CA ILE A 382 7.71 7.56 8.36
C ILE A 382 6.42 8.35 8.09
N ASP A 383 5.82 8.16 6.91
CA ASP A 383 4.64 8.88 6.43
C ASP A 383 4.82 10.41 6.41
N LEU A 384 6.02 10.88 6.05
CA LEU A 384 6.39 12.29 6.06
C LEU A 384 5.52 13.13 5.12
N GLY A 385 5.20 12.59 3.94
CA GLY A 385 4.47 13.29 2.89
C GLY A 385 3.15 13.91 3.34
N ARG A 386 2.45 13.24 4.27
CA ARG A 386 1.19 13.74 4.87
C ARG A 386 1.35 15.09 5.57
N PHE A 387 2.53 15.39 6.11
CA PHE A 387 2.79 16.59 6.90
C PHE A 387 3.41 17.72 6.08
N ILE A 388 3.79 17.47 4.83
CA ILE A 388 4.39 18.49 3.95
C ILE A 388 3.30 19.44 3.47
N ARG A 389 3.48 20.74 3.73
CA ARG A 389 2.58 21.79 3.25
C ARG A 389 2.95 22.18 1.83
N LEU A 390 1.99 22.03 0.92
CA LEU A 390 2.15 22.25 -0.51
C LEU A 390 1.15 23.29 -1.01
N GLY A 391 1.56 24.06 -2.02
CA GLY A 391 0.65 24.97 -2.73
C GLY A 391 -0.38 24.16 -3.50
N LYS A 392 -1.53 24.77 -3.84
CA LYS A 392 -2.68 24.05 -4.43
C LYS A 392 -2.32 23.30 -5.71
N GLY A 393 -1.51 23.92 -6.57
CA GLY A 393 -1.06 23.29 -7.82
C GLY A 393 -0.15 22.08 -7.57
N GLU A 394 0.76 22.20 -6.61
CA GLU A 394 1.71 21.14 -6.26
C GLU A 394 0.98 19.96 -5.59
N ALA A 395 0.07 20.25 -4.67
CA ALA A 395 -0.81 19.27 -4.02
C ALA A 395 -1.70 18.53 -5.05
N PHE A 396 -2.28 19.25 -6.02
CA PHE A 396 -3.08 18.65 -7.10
C PHE A 396 -2.26 17.66 -7.94
N SER A 397 -0.98 17.96 -8.18
CA SER A 397 -0.06 17.05 -8.88
C SER A 397 0.54 15.94 -7.98
N ARG A 398 -0.04 15.73 -6.79
CA ARG A 398 0.43 14.79 -5.77
C ARG A 398 1.88 15.00 -5.33
N GLY A 399 2.28 16.27 -5.16
CA GLY A 399 3.62 16.63 -4.69
C GLY A 399 4.06 15.92 -3.40
N PHE A 400 3.11 15.57 -2.53
CA PHE A 400 3.35 14.88 -1.26
C PHE A 400 3.89 13.46 -1.41
N ASP A 401 3.91 12.91 -2.63
CA ASP A 401 4.43 11.58 -2.94
C ASP A 401 5.52 11.60 -4.03
N LYS A 402 5.97 12.80 -4.47
CA LYS A 402 7.08 12.96 -5.42
C LYS A 402 8.41 12.72 -4.73
N ASN A 403 9.30 11.96 -5.39
CA ASN A 403 10.60 11.62 -4.81
C ASN A 403 11.41 12.85 -4.40
N SER A 404 11.54 13.84 -5.29
CA SER A 404 12.28 15.08 -5.00
C SER A 404 11.74 15.82 -3.76
N ILE A 405 10.43 16.05 -3.68
CA ILE A 405 9.84 16.77 -2.53
C ILE A 405 10.02 15.97 -1.23
N LEU A 406 9.86 14.65 -1.30
CA LEU A 406 10.02 13.78 -0.14
C LEU A 406 11.46 13.70 0.36
N SER A 407 12.44 13.60 -0.55
CA SER A 407 13.87 13.58 -0.18
C SER A 407 14.27 14.90 0.47
N ASP A 408 13.90 16.03 -0.13
CA ASP A 408 14.31 17.36 0.33
C ASP A 408 13.71 17.64 1.71
N ALA A 409 12.43 17.29 1.90
CA ALA A 409 11.77 17.40 3.19
C ALA A 409 12.38 16.46 4.24
N TYR A 410 12.80 15.25 3.86
CA TYR A 410 13.45 14.32 4.77
C TYR A 410 14.76 14.90 5.31
N GLU A 411 15.61 15.42 4.42
CA GLU A 411 16.86 16.08 4.80
C GLU A 411 16.60 17.30 5.69
N ALA A 412 15.64 18.14 5.32
CA ALA A 412 15.25 19.29 6.12
C ALA A 412 14.83 18.89 7.55
N VAL A 413 14.06 17.81 7.70
CA VAL A 413 13.68 17.28 9.01
C VAL A 413 14.89 16.76 9.78
N ILE A 414 15.83 16.06 9.14
CA ILE A 414 17.08 15.63 9.80
C ILE A 414 17.88 16.85 10.32
N ALA A 415 17.96 17.94 9.54
CA ALA A 415 18.59 19.16 9.99
C ALA A 415 17.92 19.73 11.25
N THR A 416 16.58 19.68 11.35
CA THR A 416 15.88 20.17 12.54
C THR A 416 16.19 19.33 13.79
N ILE A 417 16.32 18.00 13.66
CA ILE A 417 16.72 17.12 14.78
C ILE A 417 18.13 17.47 15.23
N TYR A 418 19.05 17.66 14.28
CA TYR A 418 20.42 18.06 14.56
C TYR A 418 20.50 19.41 15.30
N LEU A 419 19.72 20.40 14.89
CA LEU A 419 19.66 21.69 15.56
C LEU A 419 19.01 21.61 16.95
N ASP A 420 18.07 20.70 17.16
CA ASP A 420 17.30 20.56 18.41
C ASP A 420 17.99 19.68 19.48
N ALA A 421 18.83 18.72 19.06
CA ALA A 421 19.45 17.72 19.94
C ALA A 421 20.92 17.37 19.65
N GLY A 422 21.54 17.95 18.63
CA GLY A 422 22.95 17.73 18.29
C GLY A 422 23.23 16.41 17.57
N PHE A 423 24.51 16.18 17.28
CA PHE A 423 24.96 15.06 16.44
C PHE A 423 24.64 13.68 17.04
N ASP A 424 25.01 13.42 18.30
CA ASP A 424 24.90 12.07 18.88
C ASP A 424 23.46 11.53 18.87
N THR A 425 22.48 12.39 19.22
CA THR A 425 21.05 12.03 19.17
C THR A 425 20.60 11.76 17.74
N THR A 426 21.03 12.61 16.79
CA THR A 426 20.70 12.47 15.37
C THR A 426 21.27 11.18 14.79
N TYR A 427 22.52 10.86 15.14
CA TYR A 427 23.19 9.63 14.74
C TYR A 427 22.46 8.38 15.23
N MET A 428 22.08 8.34 16.51
CA MET A 428 21.33 7.23 17.08
C MET A 428 19.99 7.03 16.37
N LEU A 429 19.26 8.12 16.12
CA LEU A 429 17.98 8.07 15.39
C LEU A 429 18.16 7.52 13.96
N ILE A 430 19.15 8.03 13.22
CA ILE A 430 19.44 7.59 11.85
C ILE A 430 19.87 6.12 11.85
N ASN A 431 20.69 5.66 12.81
CA ASN A 431 21.05 4.25 12.92
C ASN A 431 19.82 3.36 13.05
N ASP A 432 18.84 3.75 13.85
CA ASP A 432 17.63 2.97 14.08
C ASP A 432 16.71 2.99 12.86
N LEU A 433 16.50 4.17 12.25
CA LEU A 433 15.68 4.31 11.04
C LEU A 433 16.28 3.56 9.84
N PHE A 434 17.59 3.65 9.63
CA PHE A 434 18.26 3.02 8.48
C PHE A 434 18.67 1.57 8.73
N LYS A 435 18.41 1.00 9.91
CA LYS A 435 18.91 -0.32 10.29
C LYS A 435 18.59 -1.41 9.26
N GLU A 436 17.31 -1.56 8.90
CA GLU A 436 16.89 -2.57 7.92
C GLU A 436 17.45 -2.29 6.52
N THR A 437 17.49 -1.02 6.11
CA THR A 437 18.00 -0.59 4.81
C THR A 437 19.49 -0.86 4.69
N LEU A 438 20.26 -0.58 5.75
CA LEU A 438 21.68 -0.89 5.84
C LEU A 438 21.93 -2.39 5.78
N GLU A 439 21.20 -3.19 6.57
CA GLU A 439 21.30 -4.64 6.54
C GLU A 439 21.06 -5.16 5.12
N LYS A 440 19.95 -4.79 4.47
CA LYS A 440 19.63 -5.20 3.09
C LYS A 440 20.71 -4.80 2.08
N ASN A 441 21.24 -3.57 2.14
CA ASN A 441 22.27 -3.11 1.22
C ASN A 441 23.62 -3.81 1.44
N LEU A 442 24.00 -4.04 2.69
CA LEU A 442 25.22 -4.78 3.02
C LEU A 442 25.09 -6.27 2.61
N PHE A 443 23.92 -6.88 2.78
CA PHE A 443 23.65 -8.23 2.28
C PHE A 443 23.66 -8.29 0.74
N ASN A 444 23.07 -7.30 0.05
CA ASN A 444 23.04 -7.25 -1.42
C ASN A 444 24.41 -6.94 -2.04
N GLU A 445 25.28 -6.17 -1.39
CA GLU A 445 26.68 -5.99 -1.83
C GLU A 445 27.59 -7.15 -1.44
N ASN A 446 27.23 -7.96 -0.42
CA ASN A 446 27.88 -9.25 -0.18
C ASN A 446 27.61 -10.26 -1.32
N ILE A 447 26.79 -9.91 -2.33
CA ILE A 447 26.88 -10.50 -3.66
C ILE A 447 28.20 -10.02 -4.27
N ILE A 448 29.26 -10.77 -3.95
CA ILE A 448 30.64 -10.57 -4.42
C ILE A 448 30.65 -10.11 -5.89
N ASP A 449 31.22 -8.93 -6.16
CA ASP A 449 31.35 -8.39 -7.52
C ASP A 449 32.50 -9.10 -8.25
N TYR A 450 32.19 -10.30 -8.75
CA TYR A 450 33.12 -11.15 -9.45
C TYR A 450 33.65 -10.52 -10.74
N LYS A 451 32.91 -9.59 -11.37
CA LYS A 451 33.40 -8.88 -12.57
C LYS A 451 34.55 -7.95 -12.22
N SER A 452 34.39 -7.13 -11.19
CA SER A 452 35.42 -6.19 -10.74
C SER A 452 36.66 -6.94 -10.25
N MET A 453 36.48 -8.00 -9.43
CA MET A 453 37.59 -8.86 -8.99
C MET A 453 38.34 -9.52 -10.15
N LEU A 454 37.62 -10.00 -11.18
CA LEU A 454 38.25 -10.61 -12.35
C LEU A 454 39.00 -9.58 -13.19
N GLN A 455 38.44 -8.39 -13.36
CA GLN A 455 39.07 -7.30 -14.09
C GLN A 455 40.39 -6.87 -13.44
N GLU A 456 40.39 -6.64 -12.12
CA GLU A 456 41.60 -6.30 -11.36
C GLU A 456 42.67 -7.39 -11.51
N PHE A 457 42.28 -8.66 -11.31
CA PHE A 457 43.20 -9.79 -11.45
C PHE A 457 43.83 -9.90 -12.85
N VAL A 458 43.02 -9.76 -13.89
CA VAL A 458 43.47 -9.87 -15.29
C VAL A 458 44.40 -8.71 -15.66
N GLN A 459 44.09 -7.49 -15.19
CA GLN A 459 44.94 -6.32 -15.40
C GLN A 459 46.28 -6.43 -14.66
N GLU A 460 46.32 -7.02 -13.45
CA GLU A 460 47.58 -7.33 -12.75
C GLU A 460 48.47 -8.31 -13.53
N GLN A 461 47.88 -9.18 -14.36
CA GLN A 461 48.62 -10.09 -15.25
C GLN A 461 49.03 -9.46 -16.59
N GLY A 462 48.73 -8.16 -16.81
CA GLY A 462 49.07 -7.44 -18.03
C GLY A 462 48.14 -7.70 -19.22
N GLU A 463 46.97 -8.30 -18.97
CA GLU A 463 45.97 -8.61 -20.00
C GLU A 463 44.96 -7.47 -20.20
N ALA A 464 44.25 -7.51 -21.33
CA ALA A 464 43.17 -6.57 -21.63
C ALA A 464 41.93 -6.81 -20.76
N THR A 465 41.09 -5.78 -20.59
CA THR A 465 39.84 -5.84 -19.82
C THR A 465 38.93 -6.99 -20.32
N PRO A 466 38.37 -7.82 -19.42
CA PRO A 466 37.48 -8.93 -19.78
C PRO A 466 36.28 -8.50 -20.65
N GLN A 467 36.04 -9.21 -21.77
CA GLN A 467 34.89 -8.96 -22.64
C GLN A 467 33.85 -10.07 -22.53
N TYR A 468 32.60 -9.67 -22.27
CA TYR A 468 31.47 -10.58 -22.08
C TYR A 468 30.62 -10.62 -23.33
N GLU A 469 30.35 -11.83 -23.84
CA GLU A 469 29.54 -12.06 -25.02
C GLU A 469 28.24 -12.78 -24.65
N VAL A 470 27.10 -12.23 -25.08
CA VAL A 470 25.81 -12.92 -24.96
C VAL A 470 25.75 -13.99 -26.05
N ILE A 471 25.75 -15.25 -25.65
CA ILE A 471 25.74 -16.39 -26.57
C ILE A 471 24.34 -16.98 -26.76
N ASN A 472 23.43 -16.78 -25.78
CA ASN A 472 22.06 -17.26 -25.91
C ASN A 472 21.06 -16.45 -25.06
N GLU A 473 19.81 -16.41 -25.51
CA GLU A 473 18.67 -15.85 -24.78
C GLU A 473 17.52 -16.87 -24.82
N ILE A 474 17.15 -17.42 -23.66
CA ILE A 474 16.22 -18.57 -23.55
C ILE A 474 15.02 -18.18 -22.68
N GLY A 475 13.80 -18.42 -23.16
CA GLY A 475 12.56 -18.18 -22.42
C GLY A 475 11.71 -17.02 -22.97
N PRO A 476 10.46 -16.87 -22.49
CA PRO A 476 9.57 -15.78 -22.90
C PRO A 476 10.07 -14.43 -22.37
N ASP A 477 9.67 -13.32 -22.99
CA ASP A 477 10.22 -11.98 -22.66
C ASP A 477 10.05 -11.58 -21.18
N HIS A 478 9.03 -12.09 -20.50
CA HIS A 478 8.79 -11.85 -19.07
C HIS A 478 9.53 -12.83 -18.14
N ASP A 479 10.22 -13.85 -18.66
CA ASP A 479 11.04 -14.79 -17.89
C ASP A 479 12.31 -15.23 -18.65
N LYS A 480 12.97 -14.26 -19.29
CA LYS A 480 14.14 -14.51 -20.14
C LYS A 480 15.38 -14.85 -19.30
N THR A 481 16.13 -15.85 -19.74
CA THR A 481 17.41 -16.27 -19.17
C THR A 481 18.53 -16.02 -20.18
N PHE A 482 19.54 -15.26 -19.77
CA PHE A 482 20.71 -14.93 -20.59
C PHE A 482 21.84 -15.92 -20.30
N GLU A 483 22.47 -16.42 -21.35
CA GLU A 483 23.73 -17.16 -21.29
C GLU A 483 24.85 -16.25 -21.83
N ILE A 484 25.88 -16.04 -21.02
CA ILE A 484 27.03 -15.21 -21.35
C ILE A 484 28.29 -16.02 -21.26
N SER A 485 29.24 -15.79 -22.18
CA SER A 485 30.58 -16.37 -22.13
C SER A 485 31.66 -15.31 -22.03
N LEU A 486 32.80 -15.70 -21.48
CA LEU A 486 34.01 -14.90 -21.38
C LEU A 486 35.23 -15.78 -21.72
N ASN A 487 36.10 -15.27 -22.58
CA ASN A 487 37.42 -15.83 -22.87
C ASN A 487 38.50 -14.91 -22.29
N ILE A 488 39.32 -15.41 -21.37
CA ILE A 488 40.42 -14.63 -20.79
C ILE A 488 41.52 -15.55 -20.25
N LEU A 489 42.81 -15.18 -20.33
CA LEU A 489 43.92 -15.97 -19.72
C LEU A 489 43.87 -17.49 -20.03
N ASN A 490 43.51 -17.87 -21.27
CA ASN A 490 43.32 -19.25 -21.74
C ASN A 490 42.18 -20.05 -21.06
N ILE A 491 41.29 -19.40 -20.33
CA ILE A 491 40.07 -19.99 -19.79
C ILE A 491 38.85 -19.51 -20.57
N HIS A 492 37.86 -20.39 -20.69
CA HIS A 492 36.54 -20.08 -21.22
C HIS A 492 35.50 -20.38 -20.14
N SER A 493 34.82 -19.34 -19.66
CA SER A 493 33.75 -19.47 -18.66
C SER A 493 32.38 -19.11 -19.24
N LYS A 494 31.32 -19.60 -18.58
CA LYS A 494 29.94 -19.32 -18.91
C LYS A 494 29.14 -18.95 -17.67
N GLY A 495 28.18 -18.04 -17.83
CA GLY A 495 27.27 -17.64 -16.76
C GLY A 495 25.84 -17.56 -17.24
N PHE A 496 24.92 -17.92 -16.34
CA PHE A 496 23.48 -17.85 -16.59
C PHE A 496 22.85 -16.87 -15.60
N GLY A 497 21.86 -16.11 -16.05
CA GLY A 497 21.13 -15.19 -15.19
C GLY A 497 19.85 -14.65 -15.82
N LYS A 498 18.91 -14.22 -14.97
CA LYS A 498 17.64 -13.60 -15.41
C LYS A 498 17.81 -12.19 -16.00
N THR A 499 18.99 -11.60 -15.81
CA THR A 499 19.42 -10.37 -16.47
C THR A 499 20.82 -10.56 -17.04
N LYS A 500 21.20 -9.77 -18.05
CA LYS A 500 22.57 -9.77 -18.59
C LYS A 500 23.59 -9.54 -17.48
N LYS A 501 23.36 -8.56 -16.61
CA LYS A 501 24.25 -8.25 -15.47
C LYS A 501 24.43 -9.45 -14.53
N ALA A 502 23.36 -10.19 -14.20
CA ALA A 502 23.45 -11.38 -13.36
C ALA A 502 24.22 -12.53 -14.05
N ALA A 503 24.00 -12.71 -15.36
CA ALA A 503 24.71 -13.72 -16.15
C ALA A 503 26.21 -13.39 -16.27
N GLU A 504 26.59 -12.12 -16.44
CA GLU A 504 27.99 -11.68 -16.44
C GLU A 504 28.68 -11.93 -15.09
N GLN A 505 28.01 -11.64 -13.98
CA GLN A 505 28.53 -11.91 -12.63
C GLN A 505 28.75 -13.42 -12.40
N ALA A 506 27.80 -14.26 -12.83
CA ALA A 506 27.95 -15.72 -12.77
C ALA A 506 29.13 -16.21 -13.65
N CYS A 507 29.30 -15.63 -14.83
CA CYS A 507 30.38 -15.94 -15.76
C CYS A 507 31.74 -15.57 -15.17
N ALA A 508 31.84 -14.39 -14.54
CA ALA A 508 33.04 -13.91 -13.89
C ALA A 508 33.39 -14.74 -12.65
N LYS A 509 32.39 -15.17 -11.86
CA LYS A 509 32.55 -16.08 -10.73
C LYS A 509 33.19 -17.40 -11.18
N GLN A 510 32.67 -17.99 -12.25
CA GLN A 510 33.20 -19.25 -12.77
C GLN A 510 34.64 -19.08 -13.29
N ALA A 511 34.94 -17.96 -13.95
CA ALA A 511 36.31 -17.64 -14.38
C ALA A 511 37.28 -17.55 -13.19
N LEU A 512 36.92 -16.83 -12.13
CA LEU A 512 37.74 -16.72 -10.91
C LEU A 512 37.95 -18.08 -10.22
N LYS A 513 36.94 -18.97 -10.24
CA LYS A 513 37.08 -20.36 -9.76
C LYS A 513 38.07 -21.16 -10.61
N MET A 514 37.96 -21.08 -11.94
CA MET A 514 38.88 -21.76 -12.87
C MET A 514 40.33 -21.27 -12.70
N LEU A 515 40.51 -19.99 -12.37
CA LEU A 515 41.80 -19.37 -12.06
C LEU A 515 42.31 -19.65 -10.63
N LYS A 516 41.56 -20.44 -9.83
CA LYS A 516 41.86 -20.78 -8.43
C LYS A 516 42.05 -19.57 -7.50
N LYS A 517 41.28 -18.51 -7.71
CA LYS A 517 41.35 -17.27 -6.91
C LYS A 517 40.24 -17.16 -5.85
N ILE A 518 39.26 -18.04 -5.91
CA ILE A 518 38.22 -18.20 -4.90
C ILE A 518 37.99 -19.70 -4.69
N ASP A 519 37.81 -20.13 -3.43
CA ASP A 519 37.55 -21.54 -3.10
C ASP A 519 36.15 -21.99 -3.56
N SER A 520 36.02 -23.31 -3.77
CA SER A 520 34.85 -24.00 -4.35
C SER A 520 33.50 -23.66 -3.73
#